data_AF-A0A5D2J5G3-F1
#
_entry.id   AF-A0A5D2J5G3-F1
#
_cell.length_a   1.000
_cell.length_b   1.000
_cell.length_c   1.000
_cell.angle_alpha   90.00
_cell.angle_beta   90.00
_cell.angle_gamma   90.00
#
_symmetry.space_group_name_H-M   'P 1'
#
loop_
_entity.id
_entity.type
_entity.pdbx_description
1 polymer ?
#
loop_
_entity_poly.entity_id
_entity_poly.type
_entity_poly.pdbx_seq_one_letter_code
_entity_poly.pdbx_strand_id
1 'polypeptide(L)'
;MSASKSQSDDHKPSIVSTLELTADQLNTLKAKAKVANANGGVKYSSFNILAAHIWRCVSKARGLPADQDTKLYFPVDGRYRLDPPLPPGYFGNVIFTTALIAQAGDLETESFTDTIKRIHERLNQINDEYLRSAIDYIEKVPDLNTLVRGPHTFRCPNLVVVPWNWLPIYEADFGWGRPIYMGPGNVVQEGKIYILPSPVNDGSL
;
A
#
# COMPACT_ATOMS: atom_id res chain seq x y z
N MET A 1 18.08 -22.92 -31.33
CA MET A 1 18.36 -22.04 -30.17
C MET A 1 18.27 -20.60 -30.64
N SER A 2 17.16 -19.92 -30.36
CA SER A 2 17.02 -18.48 -30.61
C SER A 2 16.97 -17.82 -29.24
N ALA A 3 18.06 -17.16 -28.85
CA ALA A 3 18.09 -16.35 -27.64
C ALA A 3 17.13 -15.17 -27.81
N SER A 4 16.07 -15.11 -27.00
CA SER A 4 15.22 -13.93 -26.93
C SER A 4 16.06 -12.78 -26.40
N LYS A 5 16.19 -11.72 -27.19
CA LYS A 5 16.78 -10.46 -26.74
C LYS A 5 16.04 -10.00 -25.49
N SER A 6 16.75 -9.89 -24.37
CA SER A 6 16.27 -9.19 -23.18
C SER A 6 15.91 -7.77 -23.59
N GLN A 7 14.64 -7.39 -23.45
CA GLN A 7 14.23 -6.00 -23.56
C GLN A 7 15.08 -5.19 -22.57
N SER A 8 15.79 -4.19 -23.09
CA SER A 8 16.59 -3.27 -22.30
C SER A 8 15.65 -2.49 -21.38
N ASP A 9 15.78 -2.74 -20.09
CA ASP A 9 15.04 -2.08 -19.05
C ASP A 9 15.52 -0.63 -18.93
N ASP A 10 14.86 0.26 -19.66
CA ASP A 10 15.14 1.70 -19.65
C ASP A 10 14.76 2.29 -18.27
N HIS A 11 15.65 2.08 -17.29
CA HIS A 11 15.52 2.59 -15.94
C HIS A 11 15.84 4.08 -15.97
N LYS A 12 14.80 4.92 -16.01
CA LYS A 12 14.98 6.32 -15.64
C LYS A 12 15.58 6.39 -14.23
N PRO A 13 16.61 7.23 -14.01
CA PRO A 13 17.18 7.39 -12.68
C PRO A 13 16.07 7.81 -11.71
N SER A 14 15.96 7.07 -10.61
CA SER A 14 14.95 7.28 -9.57
C SER A 14 15.65 7.68 -8.28
N ILE A 15 15.06 8.63 -7.55
CA ILE A 15 15.56 9.09 -6.26
C ILE A 15 14.65 8.53 -5.17
N VAL A 16 15.25 8.11 -4.06
CA VAL A 16 14.52 7.75 -2.84
C VAL A 16 14.48 8.98 -1.94
N SER A 17 13.31 9.28 -1.40
CA SER A 17 13.12 10.38 -0.44
C SER A 17 12.30 9.90 0.74
N THR A 18 12.70 10.33 1.93
CA THR A 18 11.96 10.11 3.17
C THR A 18 11.21 11.39 3.51
N LEU A 19 9.90 11.28 3.74
CA LEU A 19 9.05 12.39 4.13
C LEU A 19 8.46 12.07 5.49
N GLU A 20 8.73 12.91 6.47
CA GLU A 20 8.14 12.80 7.80
C GLU A 20 6.73 13.39 7.77
N LEU A 21 5.76 12.64 8.26
CA LEU A 21 4.41 13.11 8.53
C LEU A 21 4.23 13.29 10.03
N THR A 22 4.21 14.54 10.48
CA THR A 22 4.06 14.84 11.91
C THR A 22 2.68 14.40 12.42
N ALA A 23 2.57 14.19 13.74
CA ALA A 23 1.29 13.85 14.37
C ALA A 23 0.19 14.88 14.04
N ASP A 24 0.53 16.18 14.01
CA ASP A 24 -0.41 17.25 13.66
C ASP A 24 -0.88 17.20 12.21
N GLN A 25 0.02 16.90 11.28
CA GLN A 25 -0.33 16.72 9.86
C GLN A 25 -1.23 15.50 9.67
N LEU A 26 -0.91 14.37 10.33
CA LEU A 26 -1.74 13.18 10.31
C LEU A 26 -3.12 13.44 10.93
N ASN A 27 -3.18 14.17 12.05
CA ASN A 27 -4.43 14.55 12.70
C ASN A 27 -5.26 15.49 11.82
N THR A 28 -4.61 16.40 11.10
CA THR A 28 -5.27 17.27 10.11
C THR A 28 -5.90 16.46 8.98
N LEU A 29 -5.19 15.45 8.44
CA LEU A 29 -5.74 14.54 7.43
C LEU A 29 -6.94 13.75 7.98
N LYS A 30 -6.83 13.22 9.20
CA LYS A 30 -7.93 12.52 9.88
C LYS A 30 -9.14 13.43 10.12
N ALA A 31 -8.92 14.69 10.49
CA ALA A 31 -9.99 15.66 10.70
C ALA A 31 -10.72 15.96 9.40
N LYS A 32 -9.99 16.17 8.28
CA LYS A 32 -10.60 16.36 6.95
C LYS A 32 -11.47 15.17 6.55
N ALA A 33 -11.00 13.95 6.77
CA ALA A 33 -11.77 12.73 6.51
C ALA A 33 -13.04 12.63 7.37
N LYS A 34 -12.98 13.04 8.65
CA LYS A 34 -14.14 13.03 9.57
C LYS A 34 -15.20 14.06 9.17
N VAL A 35 -14.80 15.30 8.88
CA VAL A 35 -15.72 16.37 8.49
C VAL A 35 -16.51 15.98 7.25
N ALA A 36 -15.83 15.43 6.25
CA ALA A 36 -16.47 14.99 5.02
C ALA A 36 -17.23 13.65 5.16
N ASN A 37 -17.21 13.01 6.34
CA ASN A 37 -18.00 11.81 6.67
C ASN A 37 -19.00 12.03 7.81
N ALA A 38 -19.33 13.29 8.12
CA ALA A 38 -20.18 13.65 9.26
C ALA A 38 -21.56 12.95 9.29
N ASN A 39 -22.05 12.49 8.12
CA ASN A 39 -23.35 11.83 7.98
C ASN A 39 -23.27 10.29 7.88
N GLY A 40 -22.07 9.71 7.81
CA GLY A 40 -21.89 8.30 7.40
C GLY A 40 -21.58 7.30 8.51
N GLY A 41 -21.19 7.74 9.71
CA GLY A 41 -20.84 6.85 10.84
C GLY A 41 -19.63 5.91 10.64
N VAL A 42 -19.13 5.77 9.40
CA VAL A 42 -18.00 4.90 9.04
C VAL A 42 -16.69 5.44 9.62
N LYS A 43 -15.91 4.58 10.28
CA LYS A 43 -14.57 4.91 10.77
C LYS A 43 -13.53 4.44 9.77
N TYR A 44 -12.81 5.38 9.15
CA TYR A 44 -11.69 5.07 8.26
C TYR A 44 -10.38 4.92 9.06
N SER A 45 -9.57 3.92 8.68
CA SER A 45 -8.26 3.70 9.29
C SER A 45 -7.25 4.77 8.85
N SER A 46 -6.17 4.95 9.61
CA SER A 46 -5.04 5.79 9.19
C SER A 46 -4.48 5.35 7.83
N PHE A 47 -4.46 4.04 7.56
CA PHE A 47 -4.02 3.51 6.27
C PHE A 47 -4.92 3.99 5.12
N ASN A 48 -6.26 3.90 5.25
CA ASN A 48 -7.18 4.33 4.19
C ASN A 48 -6.95 5.81 3.84
N ILE A 49 -6.77 6.65 4.86
CA ILE A 49 -6.56 8.09 4.72
C ILE A 49 -5.21 8.38 4.05
N LEU A 50 -4.14 7.73 4.50
CA LEU A 50 -2.79 7.95 3.96
C LEU A 50 -2.64 7.39 2.55
N ALA A 51 -3.14 6.19 2.29
CA ALA A 51 -3.10 5.60 0.96
C ALA A 51 -3.87 6.45 -0.05
N ALA A 52 -5.03 7.00 0.32
CA ALA A 52 -5.77 7.94 -0.52
C ALA A 52 -4.97 9.23 -0.78
N HIS A 53 -4.36 9.79 0.27
CA HIS A 53 -3.57 11.01 0.14
C HIS A 53 -2.35 10.80 -0.78
N ILE A 54 -1.59 9.73 -0.55
CA ILE A 54 -0.43 9.35 -1.35
C ILE A 54 -0.84 9.11 -2.81
N TRP A 55 -1.92 8.38 -3.06
CA TRP A 55 -2.35 8.07 -4.43
C TRP A 55 -2.73 9.32 -5.23
N ARG A 56 -3.44 10.26 -4.61
CA ARG A 56 -3.75 11.56 -5.21
C ARG A 56 -2.47 12.38 -5.46
N CYS A 57 -1.58 12.46 -4.47
CA CYS A 57 -0.32 13.22 -4.59
C CYS A 57 0.59 12.65 -5.68
N VAL A 58 0.75 11.33 -5.75
CA VAL A 58 1.57 10.67 -6.77
C VAL A 58 0.97 10.86 -8.17
N SER A 59 -0.35 10.76 -8.32
CA SER A 59 -1.03 10.99 -9.61
C SER A 59 -0.80 12.42 -10.11
N LYS A 60 -0.91 13.41 -9.20
CA LYS A 60 -0.63 14.82 -9.49
C LYS A 60 0.85 15.07 -9.80
N ALA A 61 1.76 14.52 -9.01
CA ALA A 61 3.20 14.69 -9.20
C ALA A 61 3.70 14.10 -10.53
N ARG A 62 3.05 13.05 -11.02
CA ARG A 62 3.33 12.44 -12.32
C ARG A 62 2.68 13.18 -13.50
N GLY A 63 1.78 14.13 -13.26
CA GLY A 63 1.03 14.84 -14.30
C GLY A 63 0.22 13.90 -15.18
N LEU A 64 -0.44 12.90 -14.58
CA LEU A 64 -1.21 11.91 -15.34
C LEU A 64 -2.38 12.58 -16.09
N PRO A 65 -2.64 12.20 -17.36
CA PRO A 65 -3.85 12.60 -18.08
C PRO A 65 -5.12 12.19 -17.34
N ALA A 66 -6.19 12.97 -17.47
CA ALA A 66 -7.44 12.71 -16.72
C ALA A 66 -8.05 11.33 -17.01
N ASP A 67 -7.90 10.83 -18.24
CA ASP A 67 -8.39 9.54 -18.72
C ASP A 67 -7.43 8.37 -18.43
N GLN A 68 -6.26 8.62 -17.85
CA GLN A 68 -5.28 7.60 -17.51
C GLN A 68 -5.74 6.79 -16.29
N ASP A 69 -5.97 5.49 -16.49
CA ASP A 69 -6.12 4.55 -15.39
C ASP A 69 -4.83 4.44 -14.58
N THR A 70 -4.94 4.57 -13.26
CA THR A 70 -3.87 4.31 -12.30
C THR A 70 -4.31 3.22 -11.33
N LYS A 71 -3.36 2.37 -10.94
CA LYS A 71 -3.61 1.25 -10.03
C LYS A 71 -2.82 1.41 -8.73
N LEU A 72 -3.55 1.47 -7.62
CA LEU A 72 -3.00 1.42 -6.26
C LEU A 72 -2.95 -0.02 -5.79
N TYR A 73 -1.74 -0.50 -5.50
CA TYR A 73 -1.48 -1.79 -4.87
C TYR A 73 -1.23 -1.62 -3.37
N PHE A 74 -1.66 -2.60 -2.58
CA PHE A 74 -1.27 -2.70 -1.17
C PHE A 74 -1.38 -4.15 -0.68
N PRO A 75 -0.50 -4.57 0.25
CA PRO A 75 -0.57 -5.88 0.87
C PRO A 75 -1.70 -5.93 1.92
N VAL A 76 -2.35 -7.08 2.04
CA VAL A 76 -3.33 -7.38 3.08
C VAL A 76 -2.90 -8.63 3.84
N ASP A 77 -2.84 -8.55 5.16
CA ASP A 77 -2.60 -9.70 6.01
C ASP A 77 -3.87 -10.55 6.13
N GLY A 78 -3.79 -11.79 5.66
CA GLY A 78 -4.89 -12.75 5.70
C GLY A 78 -5.05 -13.47 7.04
N ARG A 79 -4.08 -13.37 7.98
CA ARG A 79 -4.06 -14.18 9.22
C ARG A 79 -5.35 -14.12 10.02
N TYR A 80 -5.91 -12.92 10.19
CA TYR A 80 -7.15 -12.67 10.94
C TYR A 80 -8.40 -12.58 10.05
N ARG A 81 -8.24 -12.70 8.73
CA ARG A 81 -9.34 -12.60 7.76
C ARG A 81 -9.82 -13.96 7.26
N LEU A 82 -8.98 -14.99 7.36
CA LEU A 82 -9.36 -16.37 7.15
C LEU A 82 -10.22 -16.86 8.32
N ASP A 83 -11.15 -17.76 8.04
CA ASP A 83 -12.01 -18.43 9.02
C ASP A 83 -11.86 -19.97 8.90
N PRO A 84 -11.30 -20.65 9.92
CA PRO A 84 -10.78 -20.09 11.17
C PRO A 84 -9.51 -19.24 10.97
N PRO A 85 -9.22 -18.28 11.87
CA PRO A 85 -8.00 -17.48 11.79
C PRO A 85 -6.77 -18.36 11.98
N LEU A 86 -5.65 -17.93 11.39
CA LEU A 86 -4.38 -18.65 11.55
C LEU A 86 -3.86 -18.55 12.98
N PRO A 87 -3.15 -19.59 13.46
CA PRO A 87 -2.65 -19.61 14.84
C PRO A 87 -1.63 -18.50 15.09
N PRO A 88 -1.59 -17.93 16.31
CA PRO A 88 -0.50 -17.05 16.74
C PRO A 88 0.85 -17.73 16.52
N GLY A 89 1.82 -16.99 15.98
CA GLY A 89 3.15 -17.52 15.66
C GLY A 89 3.25 -18.31 14.34
N TYR A 90 2.20 -18.30 13.49
CA TYR A 90 2.29 -18.90 12.15
C TYR A 90 3.52 -18.37 11.38
N PHE A 91 4.42 -19.29 11.04
CA PHE A 91 5.66 -19.02 10.33
C PHE A 91 5.49 -19.30 8.83
N GLY A 92 5.15 -18.26 8.08
CA GLY A 92 4.97 -18.33 6.63
C GLY A 92 4.41 -17.04 6.04
N ASN A 93 4.23 -17.02 4.72
CA ASN A 93 3.59 -15.90 4.03
C ASN A 93 2.05 -16.03 4.08
N VAL A 94 1.38 -14.93 4.40
CA VAL A 94 -0.10 -14.81 4.39
C VAL A 94 -0.50 -13.44 3.83
N ILE A 95 0.33 -12.90 2.94
CA ILE A 95 0.14 -11.57 2.38
C ILE A 95 -0.54 -11.69 1.02
N PHE A 96 -1.74 -11.16 0.92
CA PHE A 96 -2.48 -11.08 -0.32
C PHE A 96 -2.26 -9.71 -0.97
N THR A 97 -1.86 -9.70 -2.24
CA THR A 97 -1.71 -8.45 -2.98
C THR A 97 -3.06 -7.98 -3.46
N THR A 98 -3.50 -6.82 -2.96
CA THR A 98 -4.71 -6.16 -3.39
C THR A 98 -4.38 -5.05 -4.35
N ALA A 99 -5.30 -4.79 -5.27
CA ALA A 99 -5.26 -3.58 -6.06
C ALA A 99 -6.65 -2.96 -6.24
N LEU A 100 -6.63 -1.66 -6.49
CA LEU A 100 -7.77 -0.82 -6.85
C LEU A 100 -7.36 0.05 -8.06
N ILE A 101 -8.29 0.26 -9.00
CA ILE A 101 -8.09 1.09 -10.19
C ILE A 101 -9.02 2.30 -10.10
N ALA A 102 -8.53 3.46 -10.52
CA ALA A 102 -9.32 4.66 -10.75
C ALA A 102 -8.66 5.48 -11.87
N GLN A 103 -9.45 6.32 -12.55
CA GLN A 103 -8.89 7.31 -13.47
C GLN A 103 -8.23 8.45 -12.70
N ALA A 104 -7.10 8.96 -13.20
CA ALA A 104 -6.40 10.06 -12.54
C ALA A 104 -7.28 11.32 -12.41
N GLY A 105 -8.16 11.58 -13.38
CA GLY A 105 -9.14 12.67 -13.34
C GLY A 105 -10.17 12.52 -12.21
N ASP A 106 -10.65 11.29 -11.96
CA ASP A 106 -11.53 11.02 -10.81
C ASP A 106 -10.81 11.35 -9.50
N LEU A 107 -9.58 10.85 -9.33
CA LEU A 107 -8.77 11.12 -8.12
C LEU A 107 -8.47 12.62 -7.93
N GLU A 108 -8.42 13.40 -9.00
CA GLU A 108 -8.22 14.84 -8.92
C GLU A 108 -9.48 15.57 -8.48
N THR A 109 -10.61 15.25 -9.11
CA THR A 109 -11.88 15.98 -8.99
C THR A 109 -12.78 15.50 -7.86
N GLU A 110 -12.71 14.23 -7.46
CA GLU A 110 -13.56 13.68 -6.42
C GLU A 110 -13.19 14.20 -5.01
N SER A 111 -14.14 14.07 -4.09
CA SER A 111 -13.88 14.45 -2.70
C SER A 111 -12.81 13.55 -2.10
N PHE A 112 -12.02 14.06 -1.16
CA PHE A 112 -11.01 13.23 -0.48
C PHE A 112 -11.64 12.00 0.21
N THR A 113 -12.87 12.15 0.70
CA THR A 113 -13.61 11.05 1.32
C THR A 113 -14.02 9.98 0.32
N ASP A 114 -14.33 10.33 -0.94
CA ASP A 114 -14.66 9.34 -1.96
C ASP A 114 -13.45 8.47 -2.27
N THR A 115 -12.25 9.07 -2.39
CA THR A 115 -11.01 8.29 -2.55
C THR A 115 -10.76 7.35 -1.37
N ILE A 116 -10.97 7.84 -0.14
CA ILE A 116 -10.85 7.03 1.08
C ILE A 116 -11.86 5.88 1.09
N LYS A 117 -13.11 6.17 0.71
CA LYS A 117 -14.22 5.21 0.67
C LYS A 117 -13.92 4.08 -0.30
N ARG A 118 -13.41 4.38 -1.51
CA ARG A 118 -13.00 3.34 -2.48
C ARG A 118 -11.99 2.36 -1.88
N ILE A 119 -10.97 2.86 -1.19
CA ILE A 119 -9.95 2.02 -0.54
C ILE A 119 -10.57 1.20 0.60
N HIS A 120 -11.42 1.83 1.42
CA HIS A 120 -12.10 1.17 2.53
C HIS A 120 -13.01 0.03 2.06
N GLU A 121 -13.86 0.28 1.05
CA GLU A 121 -14.75 -0.71 0.47
C GLU A 121 -13.96 -1.87 -0.13
N ARG A 122 -12.87 -1.57 -0.85
CA ARG A 122 -12.00 -2.60 -1.39
C ARG A 122 -11.39 -3.47 -0.30
N LEU A 123 -10.96 -2.88 0.81
CA LEU A 123 -10.44 -3.62 1.97
C LEU A 123 -11.52 -4.49 2.64
N ASN A 124 -12.77 -4.03 2.70
CA ASN A 124 -13.86 -4.78 3.30
C ASN A 124 -14.31 -5.98 2.45
N GLN A 125 -14.09 -5.93 1.13
CA GLN A 125 -14.37 -7.05 0.22
C GLN A 125 -13.40 -8.22 0.39
N ILE A 126 -12.26 -8.03 1.05
CA ILE A 126 -11.22 -9.06 1.19
C ILE A 126 -11.50 -9.87 2.45
N ASN A 127 -12.55 -10.66 2.40
CA ASN A 127 -12.97 -11.58 3.46
C ASN A 127 -12.41 -12.99 3.21
N ASP A 128 -12.73 -13.94 4.10
CA ASP A 128 -12.30 -15.35 3.98
C ASP A 128 -12.59 -15.94 2.58
N GLU A 129 -13.82 -15.75 2.08
CA GLU A 129 -14.25 -16.25 0.77
C GLU A 129 -13.36 -15.70 -0.36
N TYR A 130 -13.10 -14.38 -0.37
CA TYR A 130 -12.23 -13.75 -1.36
C TYR A 130 -10.80 -14.31 -1.28
N LEU A 131 -10.27 -14.49 -0.06
CA LEU A 131 -8.92 -15.00 0.14
C LEU A 131 -8.79 -16.46 -0.33
N ARG A 132 -9.77 -17.31 -0.03
CA ARG A 132 -9.81 -18.70 -0.50
C ARG A 132 -9.96 -18.78 -2.01
N SER A 133 -10.84 -17.95 -2.59
CA SER A 133 -10.98 -17.84 -4.05
C SER A 133 -9.67 -17.41 -4.72
N ALA A 134 -8.90 -16.51 -4.10
CA ALA A 134 -7.60 -16.12 -4.62
C ALA A 134 -6.59 -17.29 -4.58
N ILE A 135 -6.63 -18.15 -3.55
CA ILE A 135 -5.81 -19.37 -3.49
C ILE A 135 -6.20 -20.31 -4.63
N ASP A 136 -7.49 -20.59 -4.80
CA ASP A 136 -8.00 -21.46 -5.88
C ASP A 136 -7.63 -20.93 -7.27
N TYR A 137 -7.63 -19.60 -7.44
CA TYR A 137 -7.20 -18.97 -8.68
C TYR A 137 -5.71 -19.20 -8.93
N ILE A 138 -4.86 -18.98 -7.91
CA ILE A 138 -3.40 -19.14 -8.03
C ILE A 138 -3.04 -20.58 -8.38
N GLU A 139 -3.73 -21.57 -7.81
CA GLU A 139 -3.50 -23.00 -8.11
C GLU A 139 -3.77 -23.35 -9.58
N LYS A 140 -4.65 -22.60 -10.25
CA LYS A 140 -4.98 -22.78 -11.67
C LYS A 140 -4.04 -22.03 -12.62
N VAL A 141 -3.16 -21.18 -12.12
CA VAL A 141 -2.22 -20.43 -12.97
C VAL A 141 -1.06 -21.35 -13.38
N PRO A 142 -0.85 -21.59 -14.70
CA PRO A 142 0.14 -22.56 -15.17
C PRO A 142 1.59 -22.11 -14.96
N ASP A 143 1.83 -20.80 -14.96
CA ASP A 143 3.14 -20.20 -14.66
C ASP A 143 3.01 -19.13 -13.59
N LEU A 144 3.43 -19.46 -12.37
CA LEU A 144 3.38 -18.57 -11.21
C LEU A 144 4.27 -17.34 -11.38
N ASN A 145 5.28 -17.35 -12.27
CA ASN A 145 6.12 -16.19 -12.52
C ASN A 145 5.32 -15.02 -13.11
N THR A 146 4.20 -15.30 -13.78
CA THR A 146 3.28 -14.28 -14.30
C THR A 146 2.57 -13.47 -13.20
N LEU A 147 2.53 -14.01 -11.98
CA LEU A 147 1.94 -13.35 -10.81
C LEU A 147 2.97 -12.51 -10.05
N VAL A 148 4.26 -12.79 -10.24
CA VAL A 148 5.34 -12.05 -9.58
C VAL A 148 5.29 -10.59 -10.03
N ARG A 149 5.24 -9.68 -9.07
CA ARG A 149 5.24 -8.24 -9.32
C ARG A 149 6.65 -7.71 -9.18
N GLY A 150 7.13 -7.08 -10.25
CA GLY A 150 8.47 -6.50 -10.34
C GLY A 150 8.43 -4.97 -10.44
N PRO A 151 9.58 -4.35 -10.74
CA PRO A 151 9.69 -2.90 -10.96
C PRO A 151 8.64 -2.37 -11.94
N HIS A 152 8.35 -3.09 -13.03
CA HIS A 152 7.37 -2.69 -14.05
C HIS A 152 5.94 -2.59 -13.54
N THR A 153 5.59 -3.33 -12.48
CA THR A 153 4.20 -3.34 -11.97
C THR A 153 3.83 -2.03 -11.31
N PHE A 154 4.77 -1.46 -10.56
CA PHE A 154 4.51 -0.32 -9.67
C PHE A 154 4.97 1.01 -10.25
N ARG A 155 5.64 1.00 -11.39
CA ARG A 155 6.01 2.23 -12.08
C ARG A 155 4.78 3.01 -12.52
N CYS A 156 4.98 4.29 -12.82
CA CYS A 156 4.00 5.14 -13.50
C CYS A 156 3.25 4.37 -14.60
N PRO A 157 1.90 4.34 -14.60
CA PRO A 157 1.00 5.18 -13.80
C PRO A 157 0.63 4.59 -12.41
N ASN A 158 1.11 3.40 -12.07
CA ASN A 158 0.71 2.64 -10.88
C ASN A 158 1.58 2.95 -9.66
N LEU A 159 1.23 2.42 -8.49
CA LEU A 159 2.05 2.53 -7.28
C LEU A 159 1.69 1.43 -6.29
N VAL A 160 2.59 1.14 -5.35
CA VAL A 160 2.31 0.28 -4.19
C VAL A 160 2.58 1.05 -2.90
N VAL A 161 1.63 0.97 -1.97
CA VAL A 161 1.78 1.49 -0.61
C VAL A 161 1.87 0.30 0.35
N VAL A 162 3.02 0.16 0.99
CA VAL A 162 3.35 -0.94 1.90
C VAL A 162 3.36 -0.41 3.33
N PRO A 163 2.30 -0.67 4.13
CA PRO A 163 2.28 -0.27 5.53
C PRO A 163 3.16 -1.22 6.36
N TRP A 164 4.17 -0.68 7.03
CA TRP A 164 4.99 -1.38 8.04
C TRP A 164 4.74 -0.85 9.46
N ASN A 165 3.92 0.19 9.60
CA ASN A 165 3.55 0.80 10.87
C ASN A 165 2.77 -0.11 11.85
N TRP A 166 2.34 -1.30 11.41
CA TRP A 166 1.71 -2.31 12.27
C TRP A 166 2.69 -3.39 12.76
N LEU A 167 3.91 -3.44 12.22
CA LEU A 167 4.93 -4.40 12.62
C LEU A 167 5.62 -3.91 13.91
N PRO A 168 5.98 -4.82 14.84
CA PRO A 168 6.69 -4.48 16.09
C PRO A 168 8.19 -4.19 15.86
N ILE A 169 8.50 -3.36 14.87
CA ILE A 169 9.86 -3.14 14.37
C ILE A 169 10.80 -2.57 15.45
N TYR A 170 10.27 -1.70 16.32
CA TYR A 170 11.06 -1.05 17.37
C TYR A 170 11.07 -1.83 18.70
N GLU A 171 10.60 -3.08 18.71
CA GLU A 171 10.69 -3.99 19.86
C GLU A 171 11.99 -4.83 19.84
N ALA A 172 12.79 -4.72 18.78
CA ALA A 172 14.05 -5.45 18.62
C ALA A 172 15.18 -4.87 19.49
N ASP A 173 15.12 -5.12 20.80
CA ASP A 173 16.18 -4.80 21.77
C ASP A 173 17.00 -6.05 22.10
N PHE A 174 18.29 -6.02 21.74
CA PHE A 174 19.25 -7.10 21.98
C PHE A 174 20.16 -6.85 23.19
N GLY A 175 19.85 -5.84 24.01
CA GLY A 175 20.65 -5.43 25.18
C GLY A 175 21.35 -4.08 25.03
N TRP A 176 21.23 -3.43 23.86
CA TRP A 176 21.79 -2.09 23.58
C TRP A 176 20.72 -1.00 23.47
N GLY A 177 19.48 -1.32 23.79
CA GLY A 177 18.34 -0.42 23.64
C GLY A 177 17.60 -0.62 22.33
N ARG A 178 16.46 0.06 22.22
CA ARG A 178 15.56 -0.01 21.07
C ARG A 178 16.19 0.63 19.81
N PRO A 179 15.81 0.19 18.59
CA PRO A 179 16.34 0.79 17.37
C PRO A 179 16.01 2.29 17.25
N ILE A 180 16.97 3.10 16.83
CA ILE A 180 16.77 4.54 16.58
C ILE A 180 16.14 4.83 15.21
N TYR A 181 16.24 3.89 14.28
CA TYR A 181 15.65 3.96 12.93
C TYR A 181 15.52 2.54 12.37
N MET A 182 14.50 2.33 11.55
CA MET A 182 14.40 1.13 10.71
C MET A 182 13.71 1.51 9.40
N GLY A 183 14.26 1.02 8.30
CA GLY A 183 13.68 1.20 7.00
C GLY A 183 14.26 0.19 6.01
N PRO A 184 13.69 0.10 4.80
CA PRO A 184 14.24 -0.69 3.72
C PRO A 184 15.64 -0.18 3.33
N GLY A 185 16.61 -1.09 3.19
CA GLY A 185 18.00 -0.73 2.86
C GLY A 185 18.21 -0.20 1.44
N ASN A 186 17.38 -0.62 0.48
CA ASN A 186 17.42 -0.12 -0.90
C ASN A 186 16.00 -0.08 -1.50
N VAL A 187 15.52 1.12 -1.83
CA VAL A 187 14.19 1.38 -2.42
C VAL A 187 14.31 1.95 -3.84
N VAL A 188 15.29 1.52 -4.64
CA VAL A 188 15.50 2.07 -5.99
C VAL A 188 14.52 1.44 -7.00
N GLN A 189 13.21 1.50 -6.70
CA GLN A 189 12.14 1.15 -7.63
C GLN A 189 11.03 2.20 -7.53
N GLU A 190 10.85 2.95 -8.62
CA GLU A 190 9.82 3.98 -8.71
C GLU A 190 8.43 3.42 -8.43
N GLY A 191 7.61 4.22 -7.72
CA GLY A 191 6.26 3.87 -7.32
C GLY A 191 6.13 2.88 -6.16
N LYS A 192 7.23 2.53 -5.47
CA LYS A 192 7.18 1.85 -4.16
C LYS A 192 7.22 2.86 -3.01
N ILE A 193 6.21 2.82 -2.15
CA ILE A 193 6.10 3.67 -0.96
C ILE A 193 5.97 2.78 0.28
N TYR A 194 6.76 3.07 1.31
CA TYR A 194 6.67 2.42 2.63
C TYR A 194 6.14 3.42 3.65
N ILE A 195 5.16 3.01 4.46
CA ILE A 195 4.72 3.78 5.63
C ILE A 195 5.39 3.16 6.85
N LEU A 196 6.31 3.90 7.46
CA LEU A 196 7.10 3.45 8.60
C LEU A 196 6.51 4.02 9.90
N PRO A 197 6.65 3.34 11.04
CA PRO A 197 6.37 3.95 12.33
C PRO A 197 7.53 4.88 12.74
N SER A 198 7.24 5.86 13.61
CA SER A 198 8.27 6.66 14.25
C SER A 198 8.97 5.93 15.40
N PRO A 199 10.30 6.04 15.57
CA PRO A 199 11.04 5.40 16.66
C PRO A 199 10.64 5.92 18.05
N VAL A 200 10.16 7.17 18.13
CA VAL A 200 9.80 7.83 19.39
C VAL A 200 8.34 7.65 19.79
N ASN A 201 7.52 7.00 18.95
CA ASN A 201 6.11 6.69 19.20
C ASN A 201 5.25 7.91 19.61
N ASP A 202 5.53 9.06 19.01
CA ASP A 202 4.80 10.33 19.21
C ASP A 202 3.56 10.46 18.31
N GLY A 203 3.27 9.43 17.50
CA GLY A 203 2.18 9.40 16.55
C GLY A 203 2.53 9.92 15.14
N SER A 204 3.79 10.30 14.91
CA SER A 204 4.32 10.57 13.56
C SER A 204 4.56 9.28 12.77
N LEU A 205 4.66 9.42 11.45
CA LEU A 205 4.89 8.34 10.46
C LEU A 205 5.95 8.76 9.44
#